data_AF-A0A8T4TCU8-F1
#
_entry.id   AF-A0A8T4TCU8-F1
#
_cell.length_a   1.000
_cell.length_b   1.000
_cell.length_c   1.000
_cell.angle_alpha   90.00
_cell.angle_beta   90.00
_cell.angle_gamma   90.00
#
_symmetry.space_group_name_H-M   'P 1'
#
loop_
_entity.id
_entity.type
_entity.pdbx_description
1 polymer ?
#
loop_
_entity_poly.entity_id
_entity_poly.type
_entity_poly.pdbx_seq_one_letter_code
_entity_poly.pdbx_strand_id
1 'polypeptide(L)'
;MNWFKRFLYEKKSVEEVRSWLSSMALEVVDSASALRKEELDEVKACLAKLDKVMAVRKEQEEIRLGFLEQAKLFQSELDLLKSKKESLVASAEYSSMKGEVVSAVAQRRQASVEVLEVFGPLQVALKSYAQKVPQPIVQKYAQDPLQAFVHDYSFSILEHVNGLRVGLETGMLGVRGESAQQALVALQLMVKEELAKRLHKYANARKNEMRVQEALAGISVMKEFEKVVMRIKELDRSRLELMEKAHSLEVPNDLPARDVLRTALERFRISLVP
;
A
#
# COMPACT_ATOMS: atom_id res chain seq x y z
N MET A 1 -29.41 20.12 51.21
CA MET A 1 -29.91 19.06 52.13
C MET A 1 -29.77 17.65 51.54
N ASN A 2 -28.56 17.21 51.16
CA ASN A 2 -28.33 15.82 50.66
C ASN A 2 -27.33 14.99 51.50
N TRP A 3 -26.77 15.55 52.59
CA TRP A 3 -25.87 14.83 53.49
C TRP A 3 -26.61 13.76 54.30
N PHE A 4 -27.80 14.07 54.85
CA PHE A 4 -28.44 13.21 55.86
C PHE A 4 -29.10 11.93 55.30
N LYS A 5 -29.41 11.87 54.00
CA LYS A 5 -29.91 10.63 53.37
C LYS A 5 -28.84 9.56 53.16
N ARG A 6 -27.55 9.88 53.32
CA ARG A 6 -26.43 8.91 53.17
C ARG A 6 -26.24 7.98 54.37
N PHE A 7 -26.93 8.18 55.49
CA PHE A 7 -26.68 7.44 56.75
C PHE A 7 -27.41 6.09 56.89
N LEU A 8 -28.26 5.71 55.93
CA LEU A 8 -29.11 4.49 56.05
C LEU A 8 -29.06 3.59 54.81
N TYR A 9 -28.05 3.72 53.95
CA TYR A 9 -27.88 2.81 52.82
C TYR A 9 -26.87 1.72 53.14
N GLU A 10 -27.27 0.47 53.02
CA GLU A 10 -26.34 -0.66 53.05
C GLU A 10 -25.57 -0.70 51.73
N LYS A 11 -24.24 -0.55 51.80
CA LYS A 11 -23.38 -0.69 50.63
C LYS A 11 -23.19 -2.18 50.36
N LYS A 12 -23.48 -2.61 49.13
CA LYS A 12 -23.32 -4.00 48.70
C LYS A 12 -22.68 -4.05 47.30
N SER A 13 -21.79 -5.00 47.10
CA SER A 13 -21.34 -5.48 45.80
C SER A 13 -22.43 -6.30 45.11
N VAL A 14 -22.28 -6.57 43.81
CA VAL A 14 -23.23 -7.40 43.06
C VAL A 14 -23.40 -8.79 43.71
N GLU A 15 -22.31 -9.38 44.21
CA GLU A 15 -22.32 -10.68 44.89
C GLU A 15 -23.09 -10.62 46.23
N GLU A 16 -22.89 -9.55 46.99
CA GLU A 16 -23.62 -9.33 48.24
C GLU A 16 -25.11 -9.06 48.00
N VAL A 17 -25.49 -8.43 46.88
CA VAL A 17 -26.89 -8.27 46.46
C VAL A 17 -27.52 -9.62 46.11
N ARG A 18 -26.79 -10.52 45.43
CA ARG A 18 -27.26 -11.89 45.14
C ARG A 18 -27.50 -12.70 46.42
N SER A 19 -26.57 -12.60 47.37
CA SER A 19 -26.69 -13.22 48.68
C SER A 19 -27.88 -12.66 49.47
N TRP A 20 -28.04 -11.33 49.48
CA TRP A 20 -29.16 -10.64 50.12
C TRP A 20 -30.53 -11.01 49.51
N LEU A 21 -30.63 -11.14 48.19
CA LEU A 21 -31.86 -11.59 47.53
C LEU A 21 -32.22 -13.02 47.93
N SER A 22 -31.22 -13.89 48.08
CA SER A 22 -31.42 -15.28 48.47
C SER A 22 -31.91 -15.39 49.93
N SER A 23 -31.39 -14.55 50.83
CA SER A 23 -31.86 -14.46 52.21
C SER A 23 -33.25 -13.81 52.32
N MET A 24 -33.50 -12.73 51.59
CA MET A 24 -34.82 -12.07 51.55
C MET A 24 -35.90 -12.98 50.94
N ALA A 25 -35.57 -13.78 49.93
CA ALA A 25 -36.51 -14.72 49.33
C ALA A 25 -37.01 -15.78 50.32
N LEU A 26 -36.21 -16.13 51.33
CA LEU A 26 -36.60 -17.04 52.42
C LEU A 26 -37.52 -16.34 53.45
N GLU A 27 -37.28 -15.05 53.75
CA GLU A 27 -38.07 -14.28 54.73
C GLU A 27 -39.42 -13.76 54.17
N VAL A 28 -39.52 -13.54 52.86
CA VAL A 28 -40.67 -12.91 52.18
C VAL A 28 -41.83 -13.89 51.94
N VAL A 29 -41.61 -15.20 52.13
CA VAL A 29 -42.65 -16.25 52.01
C VAL A 29 -43.73 -16.09 53.09
N ASP A 30 -43.38 -15.55 54.26
CA ASP A 30 -44.27 -15.59 55.43
C ASP A 30 -45.04 -14.29 55.71
N SER A 31 -44.74 -13.12 55.11
CA SER A 31 -45.45 -11.87 55.49
C SER A 31 -45.41 -10.67 54.51
N ALA A 32 -44.97 -10.80 53.27
CA ALA A 32 -44.79 -9.64 52.38
C ALA A 32 -46.01 -9.30 51.50
N SER A 33 -46.30 -8.00 51.36
CA SER A 33 -47.30 -7.47 50.41
C SER A 33 -46.89 -7.72 48.95
N ALA A 34 -47.87 -7.83 48.04
CA ALA A 34 -47.65 -8.10 46.61
C ALA A 34 -46.65 -7.11 45.97
N LEU A 35 -46.64 -5.86 46.43
CA LEU A 35 -45.75 -4.80 45.98
C LEU A 35 -44.26 -5.12 46.23
N ARG A 36 -43.93 -5.70 47.39
CA ARG A 36 -42.54 -6.03 47.74
C ARG A 36 -42.01 -7.23 46.96
N LYS A 37 -42.91 -8.13 46.54
CA LYS A 37 -42.56 -9.26 45.64
C LYS A 37 -42.25 -8.76 44.24
N GLU A 38 -43.06 -7.84 43.72
CA GLU A 38 -42.85 -7.20 42.40
C GLU A 38 -41.51 -6.44 42.34
N GLU A 39 -41.18 -5.67 43.38
CA GLU A 39 -39.89 -4.96 43.48
C GLU A 39 -38.69 -5.92 43.55
N LEU A 40 -38.82 -7.07 44.22
CA LEU A 40 -37.76 -8.09 44.27
C LEU A 40 -37.58 -8.79 42.92
N ASP A 41 -38.66 -9.05 42.20
CA ASP A 41 -38.61 -9.63 40.86
C ASP A 41 -38.03 -8.65 39.84
N GLU A 42 -38.23 -7.34 40.00
CA GLU A 42 -37.56 -6.29 39.23
C GLU A 42 -36.04 -6.31 39.44
N VAL A 43 -35.56 -6.44 40.69
CA VAL A 43 -34.12 -6.56 40.99
C VAL A 43 -33.54 -7.85 40.41
N LYS A 44 -34.25 -8.99 40.51
CA LYS A 44 -33.83 -10.26 39.88
C LYS A 44 -33.73 -10.13 38.36
N ALA A 45 -34.71 -9.48 37.72
CA ALA A 45 -34.69 -9.24 36.28
C ALA A 45 -33.51 -8.33 35.87
N CYS A 46 -33.17 -7.33 36.68
CA CYS A 46 -32.00 -6.47 36.47
C CYS A 46 -30.68 -7.25 36.60
N LEU A 47 -30.56 -8.14 37.59
CA LEU A 47 -29.40 -9.02 37.75
C LEU A 47 -29.25 -9.99 36.57
N ALA A 48 -30.34 -10.62 36.12
CA ALA A 48 -30.31 -11.51 34.97
C ALA A 48 -29.86 -10.79 33.68
N LYS A 49 -30.29 -9.52 33.50
CA LYS A 49 -29.82 -8.67 32.39
C LYS A 49 -28.34 -8.33 32.53
N LEU A 50 -27.87 -7.99 33.74
CA LEU A 50 -26.46 -7.71 34.00
C LEU A 50 -25.60 -8.95 33.74
N ASP A 51 -26.02 -10.13 34.20
CA ASP A 51 -25.31 -11.40 33.98
C ASP A 51 -25.19 -11.73 32.49
N LYS A 52 -26.28 -11.52 31.73
CA LYS A 52 -26.26 -11.69 30.27
C LYS A 52 -25.25 -10.74 29.61
N VAL A 53 -25.24 -9.46 30.00
CA VAL A 53 -24.29 -8.48 29.45
C VAL A 53 -22.85 -8.83 29.82
N MET A 54 -22.58 -9.26 31.06
CA MET A 54 -21.24 -9.67 31.49
C MET A 54 -20.78 -10.95 30.77
N ALA A 55 -21.67 -11.92 30.53
CA ALA A 55 -21.35 -13.13 29.79
C ALA A 55 -20.95 -12.81 28.34
N VAL A 56 -21.76 -12.00 27.64
CA VAL A 56 -21.43 -11.55 26.27
C VAL A 56 -20.15 -10.72 26.26
N ARG A 57 -19.97 -9.82 27.25
CA ARG A 57 -18.74 -9.02 27.38
C ARG A 57 -17.51 -9.91 27.50
N LYS A 58 -17.57 -10.94 28.35
CA LYS A 58 -16.46 -11.88 28.55
C LYS A 58 -16.13 -12.63 27.26
N GLU A 59 -17.15 -13.17 26.58
CA GLU A 59 -16.98 -13.89 25.31
C GLU A 59 -16.36 -12.99 24.22
N GLN A 60 -16.90 -11.77 24.04
CA GLN A 60 -16.37 -10.83 23.05
C GLN A 60 -14.94 -10.38 23.39
N GLU A 61 -14.62 -10.19 24.67
CA GLU A 61 -13.26 -9.85 25.10
C GLU A 61 -12.27 -10.99 24.83
N GLU A 62 -12.67 -12.25 25.07
CA GLU A 62 -11.85 -13.43 24.74
C GLU A 62 -11.59 -13.52 23.23
N ILE A 63 -12.61 -13.31 22.40
CA ILE A 63 -12.47 -13.27 20.93
C ILE A 63 -11.53 -12.14 20.51
N ARG A 64 -11.71 -10.94 21.08
CA ARG A 64 -10.88 -9.76 20.79
C ARG A 64 -9.42 -10.02 21.11
N LEU A 65 -9.14 -10.58 22.28
CA LEU A 65 -7.80 -10.96 22.70
C LEU A 65 -7.21 -12.03 21.76
N GLY A 66 -8.00 -13.01 21.34
CA GLY A 66 -7.58 -14.01 20.36
C GLY A 66 -7.12 -13.40 19.02
N PHE A 67 -7.85 -12.42 18.49
CA PHE A 67 -7.41 -11.69 17.28
C PHE A 67 -6.12 -10.89 17.50
N LEU A 68 -5.98 -10.24 18.66
CA LEU A 68 -4.78 -9.46 18.98
C LEU A 68 -3.55 -10.36 19.16
N GLU A 69 -3.70 -11.52 19.78
CA GLU A 69 -2.63 -12.51 19.92
C GLU A 69 -2.18 -13.06 18.56
N GLN A 70 -3.11 -13.40 17.67
CA GLN A 70 -2.79 -13.82 16.31
C GLN A 70 -2.09 -12.71 15.51
N ALA A 71 -2.55 -11.46 15.62
CA ALA A 71 -1.90 -10.33 14.98
C ALA A 71 -0.46 -10.13 15.50
N LYS A 72 -0.20 -10.40 16.79
CA LYS A 72 1.14 -10.35 17.37
C LYS A 72 2.05 -11.46 16.84
N LEU A 73 1.52 -12.66 16.59
CA LEU A 73 2.27 -13.74 15.94
C LEU A 73 2.64 -13.39 14.50
N PHE A 74 1.73 -12.78 13.74
CA PHE A 74 2.07 -12.28 12.41
C PHE A 74 3.10 -11.15 12.45
N GLN A 75 3.05 -10.29 13.47
CA GLN A 75 4.05 -9.25 13.65
C GLN A 75 5.46 -9.82 13.85
N SER A 76 5.62 -10.87 14.66
CA SER A 76 6.95 -11.48 14.85
C SER A 76 7.45 -12.19 13.58
N GLU A 77 6.59 -12.86 12.83
CA GLU A 77 6.95 -13.44 11.52
C GLU A 77 7.34 -12.36 10.51
N LEU A 78 6.63 -11.23 10.49
CA LEU A 78 6.98 -10.08 9.65
C LEU A 78 8.36 -9.51 9.97
N ASP A 79 8.69 -9.38 11.25
CA ASP A 79 9.98 -8.82 11.66
C ASP A 79 11.14 -9.76 11.30
N LEU A 80 10.93 -11.08 11.42
CA LEU A 80 11.88 -12.08 10.92
C LEU A 80 12.08 -11.98 9.41
N LEU A 81 10.99 -11.86 8.63
CA LEU A 81 11.06 -11.74 7.19
C LEU A 81 11.70 -10.42 6.73
N LYS A 82 11.46 -9.31 7.45
CA LYS A 82 12.13 -8.03 7.20
C LYS A 82 13.63 -8.13 7.42
N SER A 83 14.07 -8.75 8.51
CA SER A 83 15.49 -9.01 8.77
C SER A 83 16.11 -9.90 7.69
N LYS A 84 15.40 -10.96 7.27
CA LYS A 84 15.83 -11.81 6.15
C LYS A 84 15.98 -11.01 4.86
N LYS A 85 15.01 -10.15 4.52
CA LYS A 85 15.08 -9.26 3.37
C LYS A 85 16.30 -8.35 3.42
N GLU A 86 16.60 -7.76 4.58
CA GLU A 86 17.79 -6.93 4.77
C GLU A 86 19.09 -7.72 4.53
N SER A 87 19.17 -8.95 5.04
CA SER A 87 20.33 -9.83 4.80
C SER A 87 20.53 -10.17 3.33
N LEU A 88 19.44 -10.42 2.59
CA LEU A 88 19.49 -10.69 1.15
C LEU A 88 19.97 -9.46 0.38
N VAL A 89 19.47 -8.26 0.72
CA VAL A 89 19.88 -7.01 0.08
C VAL A 89 21.34 -6.68 0.38
N ALA A 90 21.82 -6.99 1.59
CA ALA A 90 23.20 -6.80 1.99
C ALA A 90 24.16 -7.84 1.38
N SER A 91 23.64 -8.92 0.79
CA SER A 91 24.48 -9.95 0.18
C SER A 91 25.28 -9.37 -1.00
N ALA A 92 26.53 -9.83 -1.14
CA ALA A 92 27.39 -9.46 -2.25
C ALA A 92 26.79 -9.88 -3.60
N GLU A 93 26.11 -11.03 -3.64
CA GLU A 93 25.43 -11.54 -4.83
C GLU A 93 24.31 -10.58 -5.28
N TYR A 94 23.45 -10.13 -4.36
CA TYR A 94 22.40 -9.15 -4.68
C TYR A 94 22.99 -7.81 -5.14
N SER A 95 24.05 -7.34 -4.47
CA SER A 95 24.71 -6.09 -4.83
C SER A 95 25.38 -6.16 -6.20
N SER A 96 26.05 -7.26 -6.52
CA SER A 96 26.65 -7.51 -7.84
C SER A 96 25.58 -7.50 -8.93
N MET A 97 24.50 -8.26 -8.74
CA MET A 97 23.37 -8.32 -9.67
C MET A 97 22.74 -6.94 -9.92
N LYS A 98 22.49 -6.18 -8.85
CA LYS A 98 21.98 -4.81 -8.97
C LYS A 98 22.95 -3.93 -9.77
N GLY A 99 24.25 -4.07 -9.53
CA GLY A 99 25.30 -3.38 -10.29
C GLY A 99 25.27 -3.71 -11.79
N GLU A 100 25.12 -4.99 -12.15
CA GLU A 100 25.03 -5.45 -13.54
C GLU A 100 23.81 -4.86 -14.26
N VAL A 101 22.65 -4.84 -13.61
CA VAL A 101 21.44 -4.21 -14.17
C VAL A 101 21.64 -2.72 -14.40
N VAL A 102 22.12 -2.02 -13.38
CA VAL A 102 22.35 -0.57 -13.46
C VAL A 102 23.34 -0.27 -14.58
N SER A 103 24.41 -1.05 -14.71
CA SER A 103 25.39 -0.95 -15.78
C SER A 103 24.76 -1.18 -17.16
N ALA A 104 24.00 -2.26 -17.34
CA ALA A 104 23.36 -2.57 -18.62
C ALA A 104 22.34 -1.49 -19.04
N VAL A 105 21.52 -1.00 -18.10
CA VAL A 105 20.59 0.10 -18.33
C VAL A 105 21.33 1.39 -18.68
N ALA A 106 22.44 1.69 -17.99
CA ALA A 106 23.28 2.85 -18.28
C ALA A 106 23.89 2.77 -19.69
N GLN A 107 24.40 1.62 -20.10
CA GLN A 107 24.90 1.39 -21.46
C GLN A 107 23.82 1.60 -22.53
N ARG A 108 22.61 1.08 -22.30
CA ARG A 108 21.46 1.29 -23.21
C ARG A 108 21.06 2.76 -23.28
N ARG A 109 21.04 3.46 -22.15
CA ARG A 109 20.78 4.91 -22.10
C ARG A 109 21.85 5.70 -22.84
N GLN A 110 23.13 5.38 -22.64
CA GLN A 110 24.22 6.04 -23.36
C GLN A 110 24.08 5.85 -24.88
N ALA A 111 23.81 4.62 -25.34
CA ALA A 111 23.56 4.37 -26.76
C ALA A 111 22.31 5.09 -27.29
N SER A 112 21.29 5.31 -26.44
CA SER A 112 20.11 6.11 -26.80
C SER A 112 20.46 7.58 -26.97
N VAL A 113 21.29 8.12 -26.07
CA VAL A 113 21.77 9.51 -26.13
C VAL A 113 22.55 9.73 -27.43
N GLU A 114 23.43 8.80 -27.80
CA GLU A 114 24.17 8.88 -29.07
C GLU A 114 23.23 8.93 -30.29
N VAL A 115 22.14 8.17 -30.31
CA VAL A 115 21.13 8.32 -31.39
C VAL A 115 20.50 9.71 -31.34
N LEU A 116 20.15 10.19 -30.16
CA LEU A 116 19.52 11.50 -29.97
C LEU A 116 20.46 12.69 -30.19
N GLU A 117 21.78 12.52 -30.14
CA GLU A 117 22.73 13.56 -30.55
C GLU A 117 22.58 13.92 -32.03
N VAL A 118 22.21 12.94 -32.87
CA VAL A 118 21.97 13.16 -34.30
C VAL A 118 20.57 13.74 -34.52
N PHE A 119 19.54 13.18 -33.88
CA PHE A 119 18.16 13.56 -34.19
C PHE A 119 17.57 14.68 -33.30
N GLY A 120 18.15 14.92 -32.13
CA GLY A 120 17.71 15.95 -31.19
C GLY A 120 17.75 17.36 -31.80
N PRO A 121 18.90 17.80 -32.37
CA PRO A 121 18.99 19.09 -33.07
C PRO A 121 18.05 19.18 -34.29
N LEU A 122 17.67 18.03 -34.87
CA LEU A 122 16.80 17.96 -36.04
C LEU A 122 15.31 17.95 -35.70
N GLN A 123 14.93 17.81 -34.42
CA GLN A 123 13.55 17.49 -34.05
C GLN A 123 12.53 18.55 -34.53
N VAL A 124 12.85 19.84 -34.38
CA VAL A 124 11.98 20.93 -34.86
C VAL A 124 11.91 20.93 -36.38
N ALA A 125 13.05 20.76 -37.05
CA ALA A 125 13.13 20.72 -38.51
C ALA A 125 12.32 19.53 -39.08
N LEU A 126 12.44 18.35 -38.47
CA LEU A 126 11.69 17.14 -38.81
C LEU A 126 10.19 17.34 -38.64
N LYS A 127 9.75 18.00 -37.55
CA LYS A 127 8.32 18.32 -37.33
C LYS A 127 7.79 19.26 -38.42
N SER A 128 8.50 20.36 -38.70
CA SER A 128 8.13 21.29 -39.76
C SER A 128 8.16 20.64 -41.15
N TYR A 129 9.12 19.76 -41.40
CA TYR A 129 9.27 19.07 -42.67
C TYR A 129 8.17 18.00 -42.85
N ALA A 130 7.80 17.27 -41.80
CA ALA A 130 6.71 16.29 -41.81
C ALA A 130 5.34 16.90 -42.14
N GLN A 131 5.12 18.17 -41.80
CA GLN A 131 3.91 18.91 -42.16
C GLN A 131 3.85 19.24 -43.67
N LYS A 132 5.01 19.41 -44.30
CA LYS A 132 5.12 19.75 -45.73
C LYS A 132 5.25 18.51 -46.62
N VAL A 133 5.88 17.47 -46.10
CA VAL A 133 6.10 16.19 -46.77
C VAL A 133 5.45 15.12 -45.89
N PRO A 134 4.19 14.73 -46.16
CA PRO A 134 3.43 13.81 -45.33
C PRO A 134 3.85 12.35 -45.57
N GLN A 135 5.15 12.08 -45.52
CA GLN A 135 5.71 10.75 -45.62
C GLN A 135 5.70 10.09 -44.23
N PRO A 136 5.18 8.84 -44.10
CA PRO A 136 5.06 8.17 -42.81
C PRO A 136 6.38 8.06 -42.03
N ILE A 137 7.49 7.85 -42.74
CA ILE A 137 8.81 7.72 -42.10
C ILE A 137 9.22 9.02 -41.41
N VAL A 138 9.07 10.16 -42.10
CA VAL A 138 9.39 11.49 -41.56
C VAL A 138 8.52 11.81 -40.35
N GLN A 139 7.23 11.47 -40.40
CA GLN A 139 6.30 11.67 -39.28
C GLN A 139 6.73 10.87 -38.04
N LYS A 140 7.13 9.61 -38.21
CA LYS A 140 7.64 8.77 -37.10
C LYS A 140 8.87 9.41 -36.46
N TYR A 141 9.84 9.85 -37.27
CA TYR A 141 11.05 10.52 -36.77
C TYR A 141 10.75 11.87 -36.11
N ALA A 142 9.72 12.59 -36.56
CA ALA A 142 9.29 13.85 -35.93
C ALA A 142 8.64 13.65 -34.55
N GLN A 143 8.01 12.50 -34.32
CA GLN A 143 7.37 12.14 -33.05
C GLN A 143 8.36 11.54 -32.05
N ASP A 144 9.00 10.44 -32.42
CA ASP A 144 9.99 9.74 -31.61
C ASP A 144 11.15 9.28 -32.52
N PRO A 145 12.23 10.08 -32.60
CA PRO A 145 13.36 9.75 -33.45
C PRO A 145 14.07 8.46 -33.05
N LEU A 146 14.14 8.15 -31.74
CA LEU A 146 14.79 6.93 -31.27
C LEU A 146 13.98 5.71 -31.68
N GLN A 147 12.67 5.74 -31.44
CA GLN A 147 11.79 4.63 -31.82
C GLN A 147 11.72 4.47 -33.34
N ALA A 148 11.66 5.56 -34.12
CA ALA A 148 11.68 5.48 -35.57
C ALA A 148 12.99 4.87 -36.08
N PHE A 149 14.13 5.32 -35.54
CA PHE A 149 15.46 4.85 -35.92
C PHE A 149 15.67 3.36 -35.69
N VAL A 150 15.23 2.83 -34.55
CA VAL A 150 15.43 1.40 -34.24
C VAL A 150 14.56 0.46 -35.08
N HIS A 151 13.59 1.00 -35.83
CA HIS A 151 12.72 0.23 -36.74
C HIS A 151 12.96 0.58 -38.23
N ASP A 152 13.83 1.54 -38.55
CA ASP A 152 14.20 1.92 -39.93
C ASP A 152 15.50 1.23 -40.36
N TYR A 153 15.44 -0.08 -40.59
CA TYR A 153 16.61 -0.89 -40.95
C TYR A 153 17.20 -0.53 -42.32
N SER A 154 16.41 0.07 -43.21
CA SER A 154 16.86 0.57 -44.52
C SER A 154 17.46 1.96 -44.46
N PHE A 155 17.34 2.66 -43.32
CA PHE A 155 17.67 4.07 -43.16
C PHE A 155 16.97 4.95 -44.20
N SER A 156 15.69 4.67 -44.48
CA SER A 156 14.87 5.41 -45.45
C SER A 156 14.76 6.89 -45.14
N ILE A 157 14.98 7.30 -43.87
CA ILE A 157 15.09 8.73 -43.52
C ILE A 157 16.21 9.47 -44.28
N LEU A 158 17.22 8.76 -44.78
CA LEU A 158 18.33 9.35 -45.54
C LEU A 158 17.87 9.97 -46.87
N GLU A 159 16.79 9.47 -47.47
CA GLU A 159 16.20 10.02 -48.71
C GLU A 159 15.72 11.47 -48.51
N HIS A 160 15.46 11.86 -47.26
CA HIS A 160 14.95 13.19 -46.89
C HIS A 160 16.04 14.18 -46.44
N VAL A 161 17.30 13.75 -46.31
CA VAL A 161 18.40 14.59 -45.78
C VAL A 161 18.61 15.84 -46.62
N ASN A 162 18.62 15.72 -47.95
CA ASN A 162 18.79 16.88 -48.84
C ASN A 162 17.61 17.85 -48.74
N GLY A 163 16.39 17.34 -48.64
CA GLY A 163 15.19 18.17 -48.47
C GLY A 163 15.20 18.93 -47.14
N LEU A 164 15.63 18.27 -46.06
CA LEU A 164 15.82 18.90 -44.74
C LEU A 164 16.92 19.96 -44.77
N ARG A 165 18.05 19.68 -45.43
CA ARG A 165 19.16 20.62 -45.58
C ARG A 165 18.73 21.89 -46.30
N VAL A 166 18.15 21.75 -47.50
CA VAL A 166 17.64 22.89 -48.27
C VAL A 166 16.59 23.66 -47.46
N GLY A 167 15.69 22.95 -46.77
CA GLY A 167 14.66 23.59 -45.95
C GLY A 167 15.20 24.37 -44.74
N LEU A 168 16.34 23.95 -44.18
CA LEU A 168 17.06 24.66 -43.13
C LEU A 168 17.81 25.88 -43.70
N GLU A 169 18.57 25.72 -44.78
CA GLU A 169 19.38 26.79 -45.41
C GLU A 169 18.51 27.93 -45.95
N THR A 170 17.35 27.59 -46.51
CA THR A 170 16.37 28.57 -47.03
C THR A 170 15.48 29.17 -45.94
N GLY A 171 15.59 28.70 -44.70
CA GLY A 171 14.75 29.12 -43.58
C GLY A 171 13.28 28.67 -43.66
N MET A 172 12.92 27.84 -44.65
CA MET A 172 11.56 27.36 -44.86
C MET A 172 11.02 26.52 -43.69
N LEU A 173 11.90 25.88 -42.91
CA LEU A 173 11.49 25.02 -41.77
C LEU A 173 11.30 25.78 -40.45
N GLY A 174 11.47 27.11 -40.45
CA GLY A 174 11.24 27.95 -39.26
C GLY A 174 12.29 27.83 -38.17
N VAL A 175 13.38 27.08 -38.39
CA VAL A 175 14.54 26.99 -37.50
C VAL A 175 15.56 28.05 -37.93
N ARG A 176 16.08 28.85 -36.99
CA ARG A 176 17.00 29.97 -37.28
C ARG A 176 18.14 30.05 -36.28
N GLY A 177 19.19 30.81 -36.64
CA GLY A 177 20.31 31.11 -35.76
C GLY A 177 21.11 29.86 -35.38
N GLU A 178 21.55 29.81 -34.12
CA GLU A 178 22.37 28.73 -33.58
C GLU A 178 21.71 27.35 -33.72
N SER A 179 20.39 27.26 -33.51
CA SER A 179 19.65 25.99 -33.66
C SER A 179 19.66 25.47 -35.10
N ALA A 180 19.63 26.36 -36.10
CA ALA A 180 19.73 25.96 -37.51
C ALA A 180 21.13 25.42 -37.81
N GLN A 181 22.18 26.06 -37.27
CA GLN A 181 23.56 25.59 -37.43
C GLN A 181 23.78 24.22 -36.77
N GLN A 182 23.26 24.02 -35.54
CA GLN A 182 23.31 22.74 -34.86
C GLN A 182 22.58 21.63 -35.64
N ALA A 183 21.42 21.95 -36.21
CA ALA A 183 20.68 21.03 -37.08
C ALA A 183 21.47 20.70 -38.36
N LEU A 184 22.10 21.68 -39.01
CA LEU A 184 22.93 21.45 -40.19
C LEU A 184 24.16 20.57 -39.88
N VAL A 185 24.82 20.79 -38.74
CA VAL A 185 25.90 19.91 -38.26
C VAL A 185 25.39 18.50 -38.00
N ALA A 186 24.22 18.35 -37.38
CA ALA A 186 23.62 17.05 -37.13
C ALA A 186 23.25 16.31 -38.44
N LEU A 187 22.80 17.03 -39.48
CA LEU A 187 22.59 16.44 -40.82
C LEU A 187 23.87 15.91 -41.45
N GLN A 188 25.05 16.43 -41.10
CA GLN A 188 26.33 15.89 -41.59
C GLN A 188 26.64 14.51 -40.98
N LEU A 189 26.07 14.20 -39.81
CA LEU A 189 26.20 12.91 -39.15
C LEU A 189 25.18 11.87 -39.66
N MET A 190 24.21 12.27 -40.49
CA MET A 190 23.24 11.38 -41.13
C MET A 190 23.85 10.65 -42.33
N VAL A 191 24.84 9.81 -42.06
CA VAL A 191 25.51 8.97 -43.04
C VAL A 191 25.26 7.50 -42.70
N LYS A 192 25.02 6.66 -43.70
CA LYS A 192 24.60 5.26 -43.53
C LYS A 192 25.52 4.48 -42.60
N GLU A 193 26.84 4.61 -42.76
CA GLU A 193 27.83 3.91 -41.95
C GLU A 193 27.78 4.31 -40.48
N GLU A 194 27.58 5.60 -40.19
CA GLU A 194 27.52 6.13 -38.82
C GLU A 194 26.21 5.75 -38.13
N LEU A 195 25.09 5.86 -38.86
CA LEU A 195 23.80 5.38 -38.40
C LEU A 195 23.82 3.87 -38.13
N ALA A 196 24.42 3.06 -39.01
CA ALA A 196 24.56 1.63 -38.78
C ALA A 196 25.34 1.30 -37.51
N LYS A 197 26.45 2.00 -37.24
CA LYS A 197 27.23 1.82 -35.99
C LYS A 197 26.40 2.13 -34.75
N ARG A 198 25.67 3.25 -34.74
CA ARG A 198 24.81 3.65 -33.60
C ARG A 198 23.66 2.66 -33.40
N LEU A 199 23.01 2.22 -34.47
CA LEU A 199 21.95 1.21 -34.41
C LEU A 199 22.47 -0.11 -33.84
N HIS A 200 23.63 -0.58 -34.31
CA HIS A 200 24.23 -1.81 -33.83
C HIS A 200 24.62 -1.72 -32.35
N LYS A 201 25.21 -0.59 -31.92
CA LYS A 201 25.54 -0.33 -30.51
C LYS A 201 24.30 -0.31 -29.62
N TYR A 202 23.23 0.36 -30.04
CA TYR A 202 21.95 0.36 -29.33
C TYR A 202 21.36 -1.05 -29.24
N ALA A 203 21.32 -1.79 -30.35
CA ALA A 203 20.80 -3.14 -30.41
C ALA A 203 21.56 -4.10 -29.48
N ASN A 204 22.89 -4.01 -29.46
CA ASN A 204 23.74 -4.81 -28.58
C ASN A 204 23.51 -4.45 -27.10
N ALA A 205 23.42 -3.16 -26.76
CA ALA A 205 23.15 -2.72 -25.40
C ALA A 205 21.77 -3.19 -24.91
N ARG A 206 20.74 -3.10 -25.76
CA ARG A 206 19.39 -3.60 -25.46
C ARG A 206 19.37 -5.12 -25.31
N LYS A 207 20.09 -5.86 -26.17
CA LYS A 207 20.23 -7.32 -26.04
C LYS A 207 20.93 -7.70 -24.73
N ASN A 208 21.97 -6.96 -24.35
CA ASN A 208 22.66 -7.20 -23.08
C ASN A 208 21.76 -6.91 -21.87
N GLU A 209 21.00 -5.81 -21.89
CA GLU A 209 20.01 -5.51 -20.84
C GLU A 209 18.97 -6.63 -20.69
N MET A 210 18.39 -7.10 -21.79
CA MET A 210 17.44 -8.22 -21.75
C MET A 210 18.08 -9.50 -21.20
N ARG A 211 19.31 -9.83 -21.66
CA ARG A 211 20.04 -11.00 -21.16
C ARG A 211 20.30 -10.93 -19.66
N VAL A 212 20.70 -9.75 -19.16
CA VAL A 212 20.90 -9.54 -17.71
C VAL A 212 19.58 -9.70 -16.97
N GLN A 213 18.48 -9.09 -17.46
CA GLN A 213 17.16 -9.23 -16.85
C GLN A 213 16.66 -10.69 -16.82
N GLU A 214 16.85 -11.44 -17.90
CA GLU A 214 16.51 -12.86 -17.97
C GLU A 214 17.36 -13.70 -17.01
N ALA A 215 18.67 -13.40 -16.91
CA ALA A 215 19.55 -14.07 -15.98
C ALA A 215 19.13 -13.85 -14.52
N LEU A 216 18.70 -12.63 -14.16
CA LEU A 216 18.20 -12.32 -12.81
C LEU A 216 17.00 -13.17 -12.41
N ALA A 217 16.06 -13.38 -13.33
CA ALA A 217 14.88 -14.21 -13.08
C ALA A 217 15.26 -15.67 -12.77
N GLY A 218 16.45 -16.11 -13.18
CA GLY A 218 17.00 -17.44 -12.91
C GLY A 218 17.66 -17.59 -11.53
N ILE A 219 18.19 -16.50 -10.95
CA ILE A 219 19.08 -16.52 -9.79
C ILE A 219 18.31 -16.76 -8.48
N SER A 220 18.87 -17.62 -7.62
CA SER A 220 18.26 -18.06 -6.36
C SER A 220 17.99 -16.90 -5.40
N VAL A 221 18.95 -15.99 -5.22
CA VAL A 221 18.83 -14.83 -4.32
C VAL A 221 17.69 -13.89 -4.73
N MET A 222 17.49 -13.67 -6.04
CA MET A 222 16.36 -12.86 -6.53
C MET A 222 15.02 -13.55 -6.32
N LYS A 223 14.92 -14.85 -6.63
CA LYS A 223 13.71 -15.64 -6.35
C LYS A 223 13.36 -15.64 -4.87
N GLU A 224 14.35 -15.77 -4.00
CA GLU A 224 14.16 -15.75 -2.57
C GLU A 224 13.75 -14.36 -2.07
N PHE A 225 14.37 -13.29 -2.58
CA PHE A 225 13.98 -11.92 -2.31
C PHE A 225 12.52 -11.65 -2.71
N GLU A 226 12.11 -12.04 -3.92
CA GLU A 226 10.73 -11.88 -4.40
C GLU A 226 9.73 -12.65 -3.52
N LYS A 227 10.04 -13.91 -3.17
CA LYS A 227 9.21 -14.70 -2.24
C LYS A 227 9.05 -14.03 -0.89
N VAL A 228 10.15 -13.53 -0.31
CA VAL A 228 10.12 -12.83 0.98
C VAL A 228 9.28 -11.56 0.89
N VAL A 229 9.44 -10.76 -0.16
CA VAL A 229 8.66 -9.53 -0.35
C VAL A 229 7.17 -9.82 -0.51
N MET A 230 6.80 -10.85 -1.29
CA MET A 230 5.40 -11.27 -1.43
C MET A 230 4.82 -11.75 -0.10
N ARG A 231 5.56 -12.57 0.63
CA ARG A 231 5.13 -13.08 1.93
C ARG A 231 4.93 -11.99 2.96
N ILE A 232 5.82 -10.97 2.99
CA ILE A 232 5.66 -9.79 3.84
C ILE A 232 4.34 -9.07 3.54
N LYS A 233 4.02 -8.86 2.25
CA LYS A 233 2.78 -8.18 1.85
C LYS A 233 1.54 -8.96 2.28
N GLU A 234 1.54 -10.28 2.08
CA GLU A 234 0.43 -11.16 2.47
C GLU A 234 0.22 -11.13 3.99
N LEU A 235 1.28 -11.31 4.77
CA LEU A 235 1.19 -11.34 6.23
C LEU A 235 0.78 -9.99 6.81
N ASP A 236 1.29 -8.87 6.28
CA ASP A 236 0.91 -7.55 6.77
C ASP A 236 -0.57 -7.26 6.48
N ARG A 237 -1.07 -7.67 5.31
CA ARG A 237 -2.50 -7.61 5.01
C ARG A 237 -3.32 -8.44 6.00
N SER A 238 -2.98 -9.71 6.21
CA SER A 238 -3.71 -10.57 7.14
C SER A 238 -3.66 -10.07 8.59
N ARG A 239 -2.53 -9.47 9.00
CA ARG A 239 -2.37 -8.82 10.31
C ARG A 239 -3.31 -7.63 10.44
N LEU A 240 -3.37 -6.76 9.42
CA LEU A 240 -4.27 -5.61 9.41
C LEU A 240 -5.74 -6.03 9.45
N GLU A 241 -6.13 -7.07 8.71
CA GLU A 241 -7.49 -7.63 8.74
C GLU A 241 -7.85 -8.16 10.15
N LEU A 242 -6.92 -8.82 10.86
CA LEU A 242 -7.14 -9.26 12.24
C LEU A 242 -7.26 -8.09 13.21
N MET A 243 -6.43 -7.05 13.05
CA MET A 243 -6.54 -5.84 13.85
C MET A 243 -7.88 -5.14 13.61
N GLU A 244 -8.30 -5.00 12.36
CA GLU A 244 -9.60 -4.41 12.02
C GLU A 244 -10.76 -5.19 12.65
N LYS A 245 -10.74 -6.52 12.56
CA LYS A 245 -11.71 -7.39 13.25
C LYS A 245 -11.74 -7.13 14.76
N ALA A 246 -10.58 -7.06 15.41
CA ALA A 246 -10.48 -6.78 16.84
C ALA A 246 -11.04 -5.40 17.23
N HIS A 247 -10.86 -4.37 16.39
CA HIS A 247 -11.37 -3.01 16.63
C HIS A 247 -12.86 -2.86 16.30
N SER A 248 -13.35 -3.60 15.31
CA SER A 248 -14.76 -3.63 14.92
C SER A 248 -15.64 -4.42 15.88
N LEU A 249 -15.03 -5.24 16.75
CA LEU A 249 -15.75 -6.07 17.70
C LEU A 249 -16.32 -5.20 18.83
N GLU A 250 -17.64 -5.11 18.90
CA GLU A 250 -18.34 -4.38 19.95
C GLU A 250 -18.29 -5.18 21.26
N VAL A 251 -17.48 -4.70 22.22
CA VAL A 251 -17.47 -5.24 23.58
C VAL A 251 -18.52 -4.48 24.40
N PRO A 252 -19.64 -5.12 24.80
CA PRO A 252 -20.73 -4.41 25.46
C PRO A 252 -20.31 -3.85 26.83
N ASN A 253 -20.77 -2.64 27.11
CA ASN A 253 -20.56 -1.97 28.38
C ASN A 253 -21.64 -2.39 29.39
N ASP A 254 -21.22 -2.82 30.58
CA ASP A 254 -22.12 -3.21 31.67
C ASP A 254 -22.58 -2.04 32.55
N LEU A 255 -22.00 -0.85 32.39
CA LEU A 255 -22.38 0.35 33.16
C LEU A 255 -23.89 0.67 33.09
N PRO A 256 -24.56 0.68 31.92
CA PRO A 256 -25.99 0.94 31.86
C PRO A 256 -26.83 -0.10 32.64
N ALA A 257 -26.45 -1.38 32.58
CA ALA A 257 -27.13 -2.44 33.33
C ALA A 257 -26.90 -2.31 34.85
N ARG A 258 -25.70 -1.90 35.26
CA ARG A 258 -25.37 -1.60 36.66
C ARG A 258 -26.12 -0.38 37.18
N ASP A 259 -26.29 0.66 36.36
CA ASP A 259 -27.02 1.87 36.74
C ASP A 259 -28.52 1.57 36.94
N VAL A 260 -29.12 0.78 36.05
CA VAL A 260 -30.51 0.31 36.21
C VAL A 260 -30.66 -0.54 37.48
N LEU A 261 -29.73 -1.46 37.75
CA LEU A 261 -29.71 -2.23 38.99
C LEU A 261 -29.57 -1.32 40.22
N ARG A 262 -28.71 -0.30 40.17
CA ARG A 262 -28.52 0.68 41.25
C ARG A 262 -29.84 1.39 41.57
N THR A 263 -30.57 1.86 40.56
CA THR A 263 -31.87 2.52 40.74
C THR A 263 -32.92 1.56 41.34
N ALA A 264 -32.95 0.30 40.92
CA ALA A 264 -33.86 -0.70 41.50
C ALA A 264 -33.55 -0.97 42.99
N LEU A 265 -32.27 -0.99 43.37
CA LEU A 265 -31.81 -1.22 44.74
C LEU A 265 -32.06 -0.05 45.71
N GLU A 266 -32.24 1.18 45.21
CA GLU A 266 -32.53 2.34 46.05
C GLU A 266 -33.83 2.21 46.84
N ARG A 267 -34.84 1.49 46.29
CA ARG A 267 -36.12 1.19 46.97
C ARG A 267 -35.94 0.37 48.25
N PHE A 268 -34.84 -0.40 48.30
CA PHE A 268 -34.45 -1.22 49.45
C PHE A 268 -33.40 -0.54 50.33
N ARG A 269 -33.08 0.74 50.08
CA ARG A 269 -31.96 1.45 50.72
C ARG A 269 -30.63 0.69 50.57
N ILE A 270 -30.40 0.07 49.43
CA ILE A 270 -29.12 -0.58 49.10
C ILE A 270 -28.38 0.28 48.08
N SER A 271 -27.09 0.50 48.33
CA SER A 271 -26.20 1.22 47.41
C SER A 271 -25.23 0.24 46.77
N LEU A 272 -25.26 0.16 45.43
CA LEU A 272 -24.35 -0.70 44.68
C LEU A 272 -22.94 -0.08 44.63
N VAL A 273 -21.96 -0.81 45.13
CA VAL A 273 -20.53 -0.45 45.05
C VAL A 273 -20.03 -0.69 43.61
N PRO A 274 -19.19 0.21 43.05
CA PRO A 274 -18.60 0.05 41.71
C PRO A 274 -17.79 -1.24 41.55
#